data_AF-A0A969BM86-F1
#
_entry.id   AF-A0A969BM86-F1
#
_cell.length_a   1.000
_cell.length_b   1.000
_cell.length_c   1.000
_cell.angle_alpha   90.00
_cell.angle_beta   90.00
_cell.angle_gamma   90.00
#
_symmetry.space_group_name_H-M   'P 1'
#
loop_
_entity.id
_entity.type
_entity.pdbx_description
1 polymer ?
#
loop_
_entity_poly.entity_id
_entity_poly.type
_entity_poly.pdbx_seq_one_letter_code
_entity_poly.pdbx_strand_id
1 'polypeptide(L)'
;FAYGIGGLGPILGALLMGAIYLLLFNVMAGAGTNFKTSLSIVAHANMTGLIFAPIVIIVMLLRAYGDVDPNNMVATSLYSFLPDGASRWMQSLGQSIELFWIWTMVLMAVGFAATNRKKISTGKAFALIGGLWVIWVMVKVGAAAMFSSLPPQALSASACKARP
;
A
#
# COMPACT_ATOMS: atom_id res chain seq x y z
N PHE A 1 8.30 -20.93 1.38
CA PHE A 1 7.42 -19.82 1.80
C PHE A 1 7.71 -18.53 1.03
N ALA A 2 8.96 -18.08 0.97
CA ALA A 2 9.39 -16.86 0.24
C ALA A 2 9.00 -16.82 -1.26
N TYR A 3 9.07 -17.94 -1.98
CA TYR A 3 8.74 -17.98 -3.42
C TYR A 3 7.24 -17.88 -3.73
N GLY A 4 6.36 -18.35 -2.85
CA GLY A 4 4.91 -18.23 -3.03
C GLY A 4 4.44 -16.78 -2.88
N ILE A 5 5.00 -16.05 -1.92
CA ILE A 5 4.69 -14.63 -1.70
C ILE A 5 5.43 -13.75 -2.72
N GLY A 6 6.66 -14.11 -3.11
CA GLY A 6 7.46 -13.35 -4.08
C GLY A 6 7.01 -13.51 -5.54
N GLY A 7 6.51 -14.69 -5.93
CA GLY A 7 6.08 -14.98 -7.30
C GLY A 7 4.58 -14.88 -7.53
N LEU A 8 3.77 -15.57 -6.72
CA LEU A 8 2.31 -15.61 -6.89
C LEU A 8 1.61 -14.43 -6.21
N GLY A 9 2.18 -13.89 -5.12
CA GLY A 9 1.64 -12.75 -4.39
C GLY A 9 1.36 -11.53 -5.28
N PRO A 10 2.32 -11.04 -6.09
CA PRO A 10 2.10 -9.91 -6.98
C PRO A 10 1.05 -10.19 -8.06
N ILE A 11 0.98 -11.43 -8.57
CA ILE A 11 0.02 -11.82 -9.61
C ILE A 11 -1.40 -11.82 -9.05
N LEU A 12 -1.62 -12.47 -7.91
CA LEU A 12 -2.92 -12.50 -7.24
C LEU A 12 -3.34 -11.10 -6.78
N GLY A 13 -2.39 -10.30 -6.27
CA GLY A 13 -2.61 -8.91 -5.90
C GLY A 13 -3.03 -8.05 -7.09
N ALA A 14 -2.38 -8.20 -8.25
CA ALA A 14 -2.74 -7.48 -9.46
C ALA A 14 -4.12 -7.90 -10.00
N LEU A 15 -4.47 -9.19 -9.93
CA LEU A 15 -5.80 -9.68 -10.31
C LEU A 15 -6.90 -9.09 -9.43
N LEU A 16 -6.71 -9.11 -8.11
CA LEU A 16 -7.66 -8.56 -7.14
C LEU A 16 -7.81 -7.04 -7.31
N MET A 17 -6.69 -6.31 -7.36
CA MET A 17 -6.70 -4.86 -7.55
C MET A 17 -7.29 -4.47 -8.90
N GLY A 18 -6.98 -5.21 -9.97
CA GLY A 18 -7.59 -5.03 -11.28
C GLY A 18 -9.10 -5.18 -11.26
N ALA A 19 -9.62 -6.12 -10.46
CA ALA A 19 -11.07 -6.30 -10.30
C ALA A 19 -11.71 -5.16 -9.49
N ILE A 20 -11.07 -4.75 -8.40
CA ILE A 20 -11.53 -3.65 -7.54
C ILE A 20 -11.59 -2.34 -8.34
N TYR A 21 -10.51 -1.99 -9.06
CA TYR A 21 -10.49 -0.76 -9.85
C TYR A 21 -11.41 -0.82 -11.06
N LEU A 22 -11.59 -1.99 -11.69
CA LEU A 22 -12.59 -2.16 -12.74
C LEU A 22 -13.98 -1.78 -12.24
N LEU A 23 -14.38 -2.32 -11.08
CA LEU A 23 -15.66 -2.01 -10.46
C LEU A 23 -15.74 -0.53 -10.09
N LEU A 24 -14.70 0.01 -9.44
CA LEU A 24 -14.66 1.41 -9.04
C LEU A 24 -14.89 2.36 -10.23
N PHE A 25 -14.17 2.17 -11.33
CA PHE A 25 -14.26 3.05 -12.50
C PHE A 25 -15.51 2.79 -13.35
N ASN A 26 -16.01 1.56 -13.43
CA ASN A 26 -17.24 1.29 -14.17
C ASN A 26 -18.49 1.78 -13.42
N VAL A 27 -18.54 1.63 -12.09
CA VAL A 27 -19.67 2.05 -11.26
C VAL A 27 -19.64 3.57 -11.03
N MET A 28 -18.50 4.14 -10.64
CA MET A 28 -18.42 5.55 -10.22
C MET A 28 -18.15 6.51 -11.38
N ALA A 29 -17.40 6.07 -12.39
CA ALA A 29 -16.97 6.94 -13.49
C ALA A 29 -17.62 6.61 -14.84
N GLY A 30 -18.42 5.53 -14.93
CA GLY A 30 -19.11 5.14 -16.16
C GLY A 30 -18.14 4.89 -17.33
N ALA A 31 -16.93 4.42 -17.01
CA ALA A 31 -15.80 4.32 -17.93
C ALA A 31 -16.07 3.38 -19.12
N GLY A 32 -16.79 2.28 -18.84
CA GLY A 32 -17.02 1.20 -19.81
C GLY A 32 -15.75 0.40 -20.13
N THR A 33 -14.83 0.27 -19.17
CA THR A 33 -13.57 -0.48 -19.39
C THR A 33 -13.76 -1.98 -19.16
N ASN A 34 -12.90 -2.79 -19.78
CA ASN A 34 -12.86 -4.24 -19.59
C ASN A 34 -11.82 -4.64 -18.55
N PHE A 35 -11.99 -5.82 -17.94
CA PHE A 35 -11.03 -6.35 -16.96
C PHE A 35 -9.60 -6.43 -17.50
N LYS A 36 -9.42 -6.83 -18.76
CA LYS A 36 -8.08 -6.86 -19.40
C LYS A 36 -7.38 -5.49 -19.36
N THR A 37 -8.11 -4.42 -19.63
CA THR A 37 -7.57 -3.06 -19.62
C THR A 37 -7.24 -2.61 -18.19
N SER A 38 -8.16 -2.82 -17.25
CA SER A 38 -7.93 -2.54 -15.84
C SER A 38 -6.70 -3.28 -15.29
N LEU A 39 -6.61 -4.58 -15.59
CA LEU A 39 -5.48 -5.41 -15.19
C LEU A 39 -4.17 -4.95 -15.84
N SER A 40 -4.17 -4.59 -17.13
CA SER A 40 -2.96 -4.06 -17.78
C SER A 40 -2.46 -2.76 -17.15
N ILE A 41 -3.37 -1.87 -16.75
CA ILE A 41 -3.03 -0.61 -16.08
C ILE A 41 -2.41 -0.89 -14.71
N VAL A 42 -3.05 -1.76 -13.92
CA VAL A 42 -2.55 -2.15 -12.60
C VAL A 42 -1.20 -2.87 -12.71
N ALA A 43 -1.04 -3.78 -13.66
CA ALA A 43 0.21 -4.49 -13.89
C ALA A 43 1.35 -3.52 -14.29
N HIS A 44 1.06 -2.55 -15.16
CA HIS A 44 2.03 -1.55 -15.56
C HIS A 44 2.42 -0.62 -14.40
N ALA A 45 1.43 -0.18 -13.59
CA ALA A 45 1.71 0.66 -12.44
C ALA A 45 2.58 -0.04 -11.39
N ASN A 46 2.41 -1.35 -11.18
CA ASN A 46 3.25 -2.15 -10.27
C ASN A 46 4.72 -2.27 -10.72
N MET A 47 5.08 -1.78 -11.91
CA MET A 47 6.47 -1.74 -12.38
C MET A 47 7.36 -0.85 -11.50
N THR A 48 6.79 0.12 -10.78
CA THR A 48 7.49 0.91 -9.76
C THR A 48 8.17 0.02 -8.71
N GLY A 49 7.53 -1.08 -8.31
CA GLY A 49 8.09 -2.06 -7.38
C GLY A 49 9.32 -2.78 -7.95
N LEU A 50 9.37 -2.98 -9.27
CA LEU A 50 10.53 -3.56 -9.95
C LEU A 50 11.73 -2.61 -9.91
N ILE A 51 11.49 -1.30 -9.89
CA ILE A 51 12.53 -0.26 -9.74
C ILE A 51 12.97 -0.17 -8.27
N PHE A 52 12.04 -0.34 -7.33
CA PHE A 52 12.35 -0.34 -5.90
C PHE A 52 13.21 -1.54 -5.48
N ALA A 53 12.94 -2.73 -6.01
CA ALA A 53 13.64 -3.97 -5.66
C ALA A 53 15.19 -3.89 -5.74
N PRO A 54 15.82 -3.45 -6.85
CA PRO A 54 17.28 -3.33 -6.91
C PRO A 54 17.82 -2.29 -5.93
N ILE A 55 17.09 -1.22 -5.65
CA ILE A 55 17.49 -0.20 -4.65
C ILE A 55 17.55 -0.84 -3.27
N VAL A 56 16.52 -1.61 -2.90
CA VAL A 56 16.51 -2.36 -1.63
C VAL A 56 17.70 -3.31 -1.54
N ILE A 57 17.98 -4.07 -2.61
CA ILE A 57 19.13 -4.98 -2.67
C ILE A 57 20.44 -4.22 -2.43
N ILE A 58 20.66 -3.10 -3.13
CA ILE A 58 21.86 -2.28 -2.97
C ILE A 58 21.98 -1.77 -1.53
N VAL A 59 20.91 -1.25 -0.94
CA VAL A 59 20.93 -0.74 0.44
C VAL A 59 21.23 -1.85 1.44
N MET A 60 20.68 -3.05 1.26
CA MET A 60 20.99 -4.20 2.11
C MET A 60 22.45 -4.66 1.98
N LEU A 61 23.07 -4.51 0.81
CA LEU A 61 24.50 -4.80 0.61
C LEU A 61 25.41 -3.75 1.26
N LEU A 62 24.93 -2.50 1.37
CA LEU A 62 25.71 -1.39 1.94
C LEU A 62 25.57 -1.26 3.47
N ARG A 63 24.48 -1.75 4.08
CA ARG A 63 24.28 -1.70 5.55
C ARG A 63 24.80 -2.96 6.24
N ALA A 64 25.34 -2.80 7.44
CA ALA A 64 25.77 -3.92 8.28
C ALA A 64 24.58 -4.78 8.73
N TYR A 65 24.81 -6.09 8.88
CA TYR A 65 23.80 -7.02 9.38
C TYR A 65 23.28 -6.57 10.75
N GLY A 66 21.96 -6.33 10.85
CA GLY A 66 21.28 -5.95 12.09
C GLY A 66 20.88 -4.47 12.19
N ASP A 67 21.37 -3.60 11.30
CA ASP A 67 21.02 -2.17 11.28
C ASP A 67 19.83 -1.85 10.34
N VAL A 68 19.29 -2.87 9.65
CA VAL A 68 18.18 -2.71 8.71
C VAL A 68 16.86 -2.91 9.43
N ASP A 69 16.11 -1.82 9.66
CA ASP A 69 14.72 -1.89 10.09
C ASP A 69 13.85 -2.47 8.94
N PRO A 70 13.18 -3.62 9.13
CA PRO A 70 12.29 -4.19 8.11
C PRO A 70 11.17 -3.24 7.68
N ASN A 71 10.79 -2.31 8.56
CA ASN A 71 9.73 -1.34 8.33
C ASN A 71 10.18 -0.13 7.51
N ASN A 72 11.50 0.07 7.38
CA ASN A 72 12.09 1.18 6.65
C ASN A 72 13.46 0.80 6.08
N MET A 73 13.44 -0.11 5.12
CA MET A 73 14.66 -0.60 4.47
C MET A 73 15.32 0.48 3.59
N VAL A 74 14.51 1.42 3.06
CA VAL A 74 14.96 2.53 2.22
C VAL A 74 14.17 3.76 2.66
N ALA A 75 14.87 4.87 2.97
CA ALA A 75 14.30 6.12 3.47
C ALA A 75 13.45 6.87 2.42
N THR A 76 12.39 6.22 1.98
CA THR A 76 11.47 6.61 0.89
C THR A 76 10.07 6.92 1.42
N SER A 77 9.85 6.61 2.69
CA SER A 77 8.63 6.89 3.43
C SER A 77 8.85 8.02 4.43
N LEU A 78 7.77 8.73 4.74
CA LEU A 78 7.77 9.83 5.71
C LEU A 78 8.10 9.35 7.13
N TYR A 79 7.97 8.05 7.40
CA TYR A 79 8.41 7.41 8.64
C TYR A 79 9.88 7.66 8.97
N SER A 80 10.75 7.82 7.96
CA SER A 80 12.19 8.07 8.15
C SER A 80 12.50 9.40 8.84
N PHE A 81 11.54 10.33 8.85
CA PHE A 81 11.69 11.66 9.44
C PHE A 81 11.02 11.77 10.82
N LEU A 82 10.42 10.69 11.31
CA LEU A 82 9.81 10.65 12.64
C LEU A 82 10.89 10.50 13.72
N PRO A 83 10.75 11.16 14.89
CA PRO A 83 11.65 10.97 16.02
C PRO A 83 11.47 9.57 16.63
N ASP A 84 12.57 9.04 17.17
CA ASP A 84 12.58 7.77 17.91
C ASP A 84 11.63 7.87 19.13
N GLY A 85 10.59 7.04 19.15
CA GLY A 85 9.52 7.08 20.17
C GLY A 85 8.20 7.70 19.73
N ALA A 86 8.04 8.05 18.45
CA ALA A 86 6.75 8.47 17.89
C ALA A 86 5.65 7.41 18.13
N SER A 87 4.40 7.85 18.28
CA SER A 87 3.26 6.96 18.52
C SER A 87 3.06 5.96 17.36
N ARG A 88 2.57 4.75 17.66
CA ARG A 88 2.37 3.69 16.65
C ARG A 88 1.45 4.11 15.50
N TRP A 89 0.46 4.97 15.77
CA TRP A 89 -0.43 5.52 14.74
C TRP A 89 0.30 6.47 13.79
N MET A 90 1.22 7.29 14.31
CA MET A 90 2.03 8.22 13.51
C MET A 90 3.06 7.45 12.68
N GLN A 91 3.63 6.38 13.25
CA GLN A 91 4.51 5.47 12.53
C GLN A 91 3.78 4.80 11.36
N SER A 92 2.58 4.26 11.59
CA SER A 92 1.74 3.63 10.54
C SER A 92 1.34 4.61 9.44
N LEU A 93 1.05 5.86 9.79
CA LEU A 93 0.76 6.92 8.82
C LEU A 93 2.00 7.28 8.01
N GLY A 94 3.14 7.47 8.67
CA GLY A 94 4.41 7.78 8.02
C GLY A 94 4.88 6.70 7.06
N GLN A 95 4.62 5.42 7.37
CA GLN A 95 4.89 4.30 6.47
C GLN A 95 3.96 4.27 5.25
N SER A 96 2.74 4.76 5.39
CA SER A 96 1.77 4.77 4.29
C SER A 96 2.13 5.81 3.24
N ILE A 97 2.71 6.94 3.64
CA ILE A 97 3.16 8.01 2.75
C ILE A 97 4.56 7.69 2.25
N GLU A 98 4.61 7.04 1.08
CA GLU A 98 5.82 6.52 0.47
C GLU A 98 5.88 6.92 -1.01
N LEU A 99 7.06 7.31 -1.48
CA LEU A 99 7.26 7.90 -2.81
C LEU A 99 6.87 6.95 -3.96
N PHE A 100 7.32 5.70 -3.92
CA PHE A 100 7.01 4.69 -4.94
C PHE A 100 5.52 4.36 -4.96
N TRP A 101 4.86 4.36 -3.80
CA TRP A 101 3.42 4.19 -3.73
C TRP A 101 2.67 5.36 -4.39
N ILE A 102 3.05 6.61 -4.09
CA ILE A 102 2.46 7.80 -4.73
C ILE A 102 2.66 7.74 -6.25
N TRP A 103 3.85 7.36 -6.71
CA TRP A 103 4.14 7.18 -8.13
C TRP A 103 3.23 6.12 -8.76
N THR A 104 3.05 4.97 -8.10
CA THR A 104 2.14 3.90 -8.54
C THR A 104 0.72 4.43 -8.73
N MET A 105 0.22 5.24 -7.79
CA MET A 105 -1.11 5.86 -7.89
C MET A 105 -1.23 6.82 -9.06
N VAL A 106 -0.20 7.62 -9.32
CA VAL A 106 -0.15 8.53 -10.49
C VAL A 106 -0.20 7.73 -11.79
N LEU A 107 0.60 6.66 -11.92
CA LEU A 107 0.57 5.82 -13.12
C LEU A 107 -0.79 5.14 -13.33
N MET A 108 -1.42 4.64 -12.26
CA MET A 108 -2.77 4.10 -12.33
C MET A 108 -3.78 5.16 -12.79
N ALA A 109 -3.73 6.37 -12.20
CA ALA A 109 -4.64 7.45 -12.55
C ALA A 109 -4.51 7.87 -14.02
N VAL A 110 -3.28 8.00 -14.52
CA VAL A 110 -3.00 8.31 -15.93
C VAL A 110 -3.48 7.17 -16.84
N GLY A 111 -3.23 5.91 -16.46
CA GLY A 111 -3.68 4.74 -17.22
C GLY A 111 -5.21 4.68 -17.35
N PHE A 112 -5.95 4.89 -16.26
CA PHE A 112 -7.41 4.91 -16.30
C PHE A 112 -7.96 6.13 -17.03
N ALA A 113 -7.36 7.31 -16.89
CA ALA A 113 -7.76 8.49 -17.65
C ALA A 113 -7.56 8.30 -19.16
N ALA A 114 -6.52 7.57 -19.57
CA ALA A 114 -6.26 7.27 -20.98
C ALA A 114 -7.33 6.37 -21.62
N THR A 115 -8.03 5.54 -20.84
CA THR A 115 -9.08 4.64 -21.37
C THR A 115 -10.28 5.37 -21.94
N ASN A 116 -10.67 6.50 -21.31
CA ASN A 116 -11.83 7.27 -21.73
C ASN A 116 -11.68 8.75 -21.36
N ARG A 117 -10.78 9.46 -22.04
CA ARG A 117 -10.45 10.87 -21.77
C ARG A 117 -11.64 11.83 -21.78
N LYS A 118 -12.73 11.49 -22.49
CA LYS A 118 -13.94 12.32 -22.56
C LYS A 118 -14.77 12.25 -21.28
N LYS A 119 -14.77 11.10 -20.59
CA LYS A 119 -15.56 10.88 -19.36
C LYS A 119 -14.72 11.01 -18.10
N ILE A 120 -13.45 10.63 -18.18
CA ILE A 120 -12.54 10.52 -17.03
C ILE A 120 -11.38 11.48 -17.25
N SER A 121 -11.35 12.55 -16.47
CA SER A 121 -10.16 13.39 -16.36
C SER A 121 -9.15 12.73 -15.42
N THR A 122 -7.86 13.02 -15.63
CA THR A 122 -6.78 12.54 -14.76
C THR A 122 -7.01 12.91 -13.29
N GLY A 123 -7.54 14.10 -13.03
CA GLY A 123 -7.90 14.53 -11.67
C GLY A 123 -9.00 13.67 -11.03
N LYS A 124 -10.05 13.32 -11.78
CA LYS A 124 -11.11 12.42 -11.29
C LYS A 124 -10.58 11.01 -11.03
N ALA A 125 -9.73 10.49 -11.92
CA ALA A 125 -9.11 9.18 -11.73
C ALA A 125 -8.21 9.16 -10.50
N PHE A 126 -7.41 10.19 -10.31
CA PHE A 126 -6.57 10.33 -9.11
C PHE A 126 -7.40 10.47 -7.85
N ALA A 127 -8.51 11.22 -7.87
CA ALA A 127 -9.40 11.34 -6.72
C ALA A 127 -10.06 10.01 -6.33
N LEU A 128 -10.44 9.17 -7.28
CA LEU A 128 -11.03 7.85 -7.00
C LEU A 128 -10.01 6.89 -6.39
N ILE A 129 -8.83 6.78 -7.01
CA ILE A 129 -7.76 5.89 -6.53
C ILE A 129 -7.22 6.40 -5.18
N GLY A 130 -6.95 7.71 -5.10
CA GLY A 130 -6.58 8.45 -3.90
C GLY A 130 -7.58 8.26 -2.76
N GLY A 131 -8.87 8.42 -3.05
CA GLY A 131 -9.94 8.25 -2.06
C GLY A 131 -9.99 6.83 -1.50
N LEU A 132 -9.92 5.81 -2.36
CA LEU A 132 -9.89 4.41 -1.91
C LEU A 132 -8.67 4.12 -1.02
N TRP A 133 -7.51 4.66 -1.39
CA TRP A 133 -6.30 4.53 -0.59
C TRP A 133 -6.37 5.27 0.75
N VAL A 134 -6.90 6.50 0.78
CA VAL A 134 -7.07 7.26 2.04
C VAL A 134 -7.97 6.48 3.00
N ILE A 135 -9.07 5.90 2.50
CA ILE A 135 -9.95 5.05 3.32
C ILE A 135 -9.16 3.87 3.90
N TRP A 136 -8.36 3.19 3.07
CA TRP A 136 -7.52 2.09 3.52
C TRP A 136 -6.47 2.50 4.56
N VAL A 137 -5.83 3.65 4.39
CA VAL A 137 -4.87 4.20 5.36
C VAL A 137 -5.56 4.54 6.66
N MET A 138 -6.75 5.15 6.63
CA MET A 138 -7.52 5.47 7.82
C MET A 138 -7.89 4.21 8.62
N VAL A 139 -8.25 3.12 7.93
CA VAL A 139 -8.50 1.82 8.58
C VAL A 139 -7.22 1.27 9.23
N LYS A 140 -6.08 1.31 8.54
CA LYS A 140 -4.79 0.88 9.09
C LYS A 140 -4.35 1.70 10.31
N VAL A 141 -4.41 3.02 10.20
CA VAL A 141 -4.01 3.94 11.27
C VAL A 141 -4.97 3.82 12.45
N GLY A 142 -6.28 3.68 12.19
CA GLY A 142 -7.29 3.42 13.23
C GLY A 142 -7.05 2.11 13.96
N ALA A 143 -6.74 1.03 13.24
CA ALA A 143 -6.34 -0.24 13.85
C ALA A 143 -5.07 -0.06 14.70
N ALA A 144 -4.03 0.59 14.17
CA ALA A 144 -2.78 0.85 14.91
C ALA A 144 -3.03 1.68 16.19
N ALA A 145 -3.93 2.66 16.13
CA ALA A 145 -4.32 3.46 17.29
C ALA A 145 -5.03 2.59 18.35
N MET A 146 -6.02 1.78 17.96
CA MET A 146 -6.75 0.90 18.87
C MET A 146 -5.85 -0.18 19.52
N PHE A 147 -4.92 -0.75 18.77
CA PHE A 147 -3.99 -1.74 19.32
C PHE A 147 -2.83 -1.11 20.10
N SER A 148 -2.57 0.19 19.92
CA SER A 148 -1.61 0.93 20.73
C SER A 148 -2.16 1.36 22.09
N SER A 149 -3.48 1.49 22.22
CA SER A 149 -4.15 1.85 23.48
C SER A 149 -4.50 0.65 24.37
N LEU A 150 -4.30 -0.59 23.90
CA LEU A 150 -4.44 -1.80 24.72
C LEU A 150 -3.20 -2.00 25.61
N PRO A 151 -3.31 -1.87 26.94
CA PRO A 151 -2.18 -2.13 27.82
C PRO A 151 -1.86 -3.64 27.82
N PRO A 152 -0.57 -4.06 27.83
CA PRO A 152 -0.15 -5.48 27.77
C PRO A 152 -0.82 -6.39 28.83
N GLN A 153 -1.25 -5.77 29.92
CA GLN A 153 -1.91 -6.37 31.07
C GLN A 153 -3.36 -6.84 30.82
N ALA A 154 -4.07 -6.30 29.82
CA ALA A 154 -5.40 -6.78 29.44
C ALA A 154 -5.38 -8.16 28.73
N LEU A 155 -4.31 -8.43 27.99
CA LEU A 155 -4.09 -9.72 27.32
C LEU A 155 -3.64 -10.80 28.31
N SER A 156 -2.79 -10.44 29.29
CA SER A 156 -2.36 -11.36 30.35
C SER A 156 -3.50 -11.75 31.30
N ALA A 157 -4.38 -10.81 31.67
CA ALA A 157 -5.53 -11.09 32.54
C ALA A 157 -6.54 -12.06 31.89
N SER A 158 -6.72 -11.96 30.57
CA SER A 158 -7.61 -12.86 29.82
C SER A 158 -7.02 -14.26 29.65
N ALA A 159 -5.70 -14.37 29.47
CA ALA A 159 -4.99 -15.65 29.41
C ALA A 159 -4.89 -16.35 30.77
N CYS A 160 -4.83 -15.60 31.87
CA CYS A 160 -4.84 -16.16 33.23
C CYS A 160 -6.23 -16.69 33.62
N LYS A 161 -7.31 -16.03 33.18
CA LYS A 161 -8.69 -16.46 33.47
C LYS A 161 -9.19 -17.64 32.62
N ALA A 162 -8.50 -17.96 31.53
CA ALA A 162 -8.85 -19.06 30.62
C ALA A 162 -8.10 -20.38 30.90
N ARG A 163 -7.30 -20.45 31.98
CA ARG A 163 -6.63 -21.69 32.40
C ARG A 163 -7.52 -22.38 33.45
N PRO A 164 -8.18 -23.51 33.14
CA PRO A 164 -8.94 -24.28 34.13
C PRO A 164 -8.03 -24.92 35.18
#